data_AF-A0A510L5J9-F1
#
_entry.id   AF-A0A510L5J9-F1
#
_cell.length_a   1.000
_cell.length_b   1.000
_cell.length_c   1.000
_cell.angle_alpha   90.00
_cell.angle_beta   90.00
_cell.angle_gamma   90.00
#
_symmetry.space_group_name_H-M   'P 1'
#
loop_
_entity.id
_entity.type
_entity.pdbx_description
1 polymer ?
#
loop_
_entity_poly.entity_id
_entity_poly.type
_entity_poly.pdbx_seq_one_letter_code
_entity_poly.pdbx_strand_id
1 'polypeptide(L)' 'MMKIGIIGNGKSANRYHLPFLLQRKDKIKVKTIVTNNLSNKDFGRGK' A
#
# COMPACT_ATOMS: atom_id res chain seq x y z
N MET A 1 -8.69 -3.72 16.35
CA MET A 1 -7.86 -3.11 15.30
C MET A 1 -6.83 -4.11 14.80
N MET A 2 -7.01 -4.59 13.57
CA MET A 2 -6.18 -5.61 12.92
C MET A 2 -4.93 -4.97 12.30
N LYS A 3 -3.76 -5.59 12.50
CA LYS A 3 -2.49 -5.12 11.93
C LYS A 3 -2.14 -5.96 10.72
N ILE A 4 -1.86 -5.31 9.60
CA ILE A 4 -1.52 -6.00 8.35
C ILE A 4 -0.19 -5.49 7.78
N GLY A 5 0.51 -6.36 7.07
CA GLY A 5 1.65 -6.01 6.23
C GLY A 5 1.27 -6.17 4.75
N ILE A 6 1.77 -5.28 3.89
CA ILE A 6 1.60 -5.38 2.44
C ILE A 6 2.95 -5.78 1.83
N ILE A 7 2.93 -6.77 0.93
CA ILE A 7 4.09 -7.16 0.14
C ILE A 7 3.85 -6.66 -1.30
N GLY A 8 4.73 -5.78 -1.76
CA GLY A 8 4.65 -5.07 -3.04
C GLY A 8 4.09 -3.65 -2.90
N ASN A 9 4.87 -2.64 -3.29
CA ASN A 9 4.42 -1.24 -3.37
C ASN A 9 4.09 -0.84 -4.82
N GLY A 10 3.26 -1.64 -5.48
CA GLY A 10 2.91 -1.45 -6.90
C GLY A 10 1.64 -0.64 -7.12
N LYS A 11 1.26 -0.46 -8.39
CA LYS A 11 0.04 0.25 -8.82
C LYS A 11 -1.21 -0.27 -8.14
N SER A 12 -1.38 -1.59 -8.03
CA SER A 12 -2.56 -2.18 -7.38
C SER A 12 -2.68 -1.78 -5.91
N ALA A 13 -1.57 -1.92 -5.16
CA ALA A 13 -1.51 -1.57 -3.75
C ALA A 13 -1.82 -0.09 -3.52
N ASN A 14 -1.21 0.80 -4.30
CA ASN A 14 -1.37 2.25 -4.15
C ASN A 14 -2.71 2.79 -4.67
N ARG A 15 -3.26 2.20 -5.73
CA ARG A 15 -4.48 2.71 -6.37
C ARG A 15 -5.77 2.17 -5.74
N TYR A 16 -5.76 0.92 -5.25
CA TYR A 16 -6.99 0.26 -4.80
C TYR A 16 -6.94 -0.13 -3.33
N HIS A 17 -5.87 -0.78 -2.89
CA HIS A 17 -5.83 -1.32 -1.52
C HIS A 17 -5.58 -0.25 -0.47
N LEU A 18 -4.53 0.54 -0.60
CA LEU A 18 -4.16 1.55 0.39
C LEU A 18 -5.25 2.60 0.61
N PRO A 19 -5.88 3.19 -0.43
CA PRO A 19 -6.97 4.15 -0.22
C PRO A 19 -8.12 3.57 0.59
N PHE A 20 -8.53 2.33 0.29
CA PHE A 20 -9.58 1.63 1.03
C PHE A 20 -9.19 1.34 2.49
N LEU A 21 -7.97 0.87 2.71
CA LEU A 21 -7.46 0.55 4.06
C LEU A 21 -7.32 1.82 4.91
N LEU A 22 -6.90 2.92 4.30
CA LEU A 22 -6.75 4.23 4.95
C LEU A 22 -8.09 4.89 5.30
N GLN A 23 -9.21 4.45 4.70
CA GLN A 23 -10.55 4.88 5.12
C GLN A 23 -11.02 4.16 6.39
N ARG A 24 -10.41 3.04 6.76
CA ARG A 24 -10.83 2.16 7.87
C ARG A 24 -9.80 2.10 9.00
N LYS A 25 -9.21 3.25 9.36
CA LYS A 25 -8.11 3.34 10.35
C LYS A 25 -8.52 2.85 11.74
N ASP A 26 -9.81 2.92 12.07
CA ASP A 26 -10.41 2.40 13.29
C ASP A 26 -10.38 0.85 13.35
N LYS A 27 -10.45 0.19 12.20
CA LYS A 27 -10.49 -1.28 12.09
C LYS A 27 -9.15 -1.88 11.71
N ILE A 28 -8.39 -1.23 10.82
CA ILE A 28 -7.19 -1.79 10.18
C ILE A 28 -6.03 -0.79 10.24
N LYS A 29 -4.85 -1.28 10.65
CA LYS A 29 -3.60 -0.53 10.64
C LYS A 29 -2.57 -1.23 9.75
N VAL A 30 -2.15 -0.56 8.68
CA VAL A 30 -1.00 -1.00 7.87
C VAL A 30 0.27 -0.74 8.68
N LYS A 31 0.99 -1.79 9.05
CA LYS A 31 2.20 -1.71 9.89
C LYS A 31 3.47 -1.59 9.04
N THR A 32 3.53 -2.34 7.94
CA THR A 32 4.71 -2.43 7.09
C THR A 32 4.29 -2.59 5.64
N ILE A 33 5.03 -1.95 4.74
CA ILE A 33 4.97 -2.21 3.31
C ILE A 33 6.36 -2.67 2.90
N VAL A 34 6.48 -3.89 2.40
CA VAL A 34 7.75 -4.47 1.94
C VAL A 34 7.77 -4.46 0.43
N THR A 35 8.85 -3.99 -0.19
CA THR A 35 9.03 -3.98 -1.64
C THR A 35 10.43 -4.50 -1.97
N ASN A 36 10.55 -5.24 -3.08
CA ASN A 36 11.84 -5.73 -3.57
C ASN A 36 12.72 -4.60 -4.15
N ASN A 37 12.11 -3.48 -4.53
CA ASN A 37 12.80 -2.29 -5.00
C ASN A 37 12.29 -1.05 -4.27
N LEU A 38 13.18 -0.38 -3.52
CA LEU A 38 12.93 0.90 -2.86
C LEU A 38 12.80 2.05 -3.87
N SER A 39 13.33 1.87 -5.08
CA SER A 39 13.28 2.85 -6.17
C SER A 39 12.00 2.82 -7.00
N ASN A 40 11.01 1.96 -6.66
CA ASN A 40 9.72 1.90 -7.37
C ASN A 40 8.96 3.23 -7.17
N LYS A 41 9.36 4.22 -7.96
CA LYS A 41 8.77 5.55 -8.17
C LYS A 41 7.57 5.47 -9.12
N ASP A 42 6.88 4.34 -9.18
CA ASP A 42 5.70 4.19 -10.02
C ASP A 42 4.45 4.73 -9.31
N PHE A 43 4.60 5.93 -8.74
CA PHE A 43 3.52 6.85 -8.45
C PHE A 43 3.08 7.46 -9.78
N GLY A 44 2.30 6.70 -10.55
CA GLY A 44 1.43 7.27 -11.58
C GLY A 44 2.09 7.83 -12.84
N ARG A 45 3.36 7.56 -13.15
CA ARG A 45 3.86 7.81 -14.50
C ARG A 45 3.46 6.65 -15.41
N GLY A 46 2.44 6.90 -16.22
CA GLY A 46 2.14 6.09 -17.39
C GLY A 46 3.36 6.02 -18.30
N LYS A 47 3.56 4.85 -18.89
CA LYS A 47 3.89 4.87 -20.32
C LYS A 47 2.64 5.33 -21.06
#